data_AF-M1A1Q6-F1
#
_entry.id   AF-M1A1Q6-F1
#
_cell.length_a   1.000
_cell.length_b   1.000
_cell.length_c   1.000
_cell.angle_alpha   90.00
_cell.angle_beta   90.00
_cell.angle_gamma   90.00
#
_symmetry.space_group_name_H-M   'P 1'
#
loop_
_entity.id
_entity.type
_entity.pdbx_description
1 polymer ?
#
loop_
_entity_poly.entity_id
_entity_poly.type
_entity_poly.pdbx_seq_one_letter_code
_entity_poly.pdbx_strand_id
1 'polypeptide(L)'
;MAAPPIFQEGASLTRPPFFNGKYYGWWKNRMMDFIIAENYDLWNVVMDGPIIPTKLGADGTVLPKGRLELTPENKIALQNNAKAKNILICGLGPDEYNRISSCSTAKEIWDTLQTAHEGMSQMKKCKIDYLNRKYELFRMKDGETIQEMHSRFTSIIDEMDSLGE
;
A
#
# COMPACT_ATOMS: atom_id res chain seq x y z
N MET A 1 -13.34 -7.21 16.61
CA MET A 1 -13.71 -6.20 15.59
C MET A 1 -15.20 -6.33 15.35
N ALA A 2 -15.98 -5.25 15.49
CA ALA A 2 -17.43 -5.31 15.30
C ALA A 2 -17.75 -5.40 13.79
N ALA A 3 -18.55 -6.38 13.38
CA ALA A 3 -19.04 -6.51 12.01
C ALA A 3 -20.38 -5.78 11.85
N PRO A 4 -20.71 -5.28 10.64
CA PRO A 4 -22.02 -4.71 10.36
C PRO A 4 -23.14 -5.73 10.62
N PRO A 5 -24.28 -5.35 11.25
CA PRO A 5 -25.33 -6.28 11.66
C PRO A 5 -26.15 -6.89 10.51
N ILE A 6 -25.98 -6.44 9.26
CA ILE A 6 -26.70 -6.97 8.09
C ILE A 6 -25.75 -7.07 6.89
N PHE A 7 -25.52 -8.27 6.39
CA PHE A 7 -25.21 -8.54 4.97
C PHE A 7 -26.27 -9.52 4.47
N GLN A 8 -27.08 -9.10 3.49
CA GLN A 8 -28.09 -9.97 2.88
C GLN A 8 -27.59 -10.63 1.57
N GLU A 9 -26.37 -10.33 1.12
CA GLU A 9 -25.78 -10.89 -0.11
C GLU A 9 -24.27 -11.15 0.03
N GLY A 10 -23.75 -12.09 -0.78
CA GLY A 10 -22.32 -12.35 -0.91
C GLY A 10 -21.56 -11.12 -1.43
N ALA A 11 -20.33 -10.93 -0.95
CA ALA A 11 -19.51 -9.79 -1.35
C ALA A 11 -19.04 -9.90 -2.82
N SER A 12 -18.90 -8.75 -3.49
CA SER A 12 -18.38 -8.70 -4.87
C SER A 12 -16.90 -9.10 -4.93
N LEU A 13 -16.53 -9.87 -5.95
CA LEU A 13 -15.13 -10.17 -6.29
C LEU A 13 -14.51 -9.15 -7.24
N THR A 14 -15.32 -8.26 -7.82
CA THR A 14 -14.86 -7.31 -8.86
C THR A 14 -14.99 -5.86 -8.42
N ARG A 15 -15.78 -5.58 -7.38
CA ARG A 15 -15.95 -4.24 -6.82
C ARG A 15 -15.28 -4.16 -5.44
N PRO A 16 -14.49 -3.11 -5.18
CA PRO A 16 -13.90 -2.90 -3.86
C PRO A 16 -14.99 -2.81 -2.78
N PRO A 17 -14.70 -3.24 -1.54
CA PRO A 17 -15.65 -3.10 -0.44
C PRO A 17 -15.94 -1.62 -0.18
N PHE A 18 -17.22 -1.28 -0.11
CA PHE A 18 -17.66 0.09 0.13
C PHE A 18 -17.50 0.51 1.59
N PHE A 19 -16.97 1.70 1.82
CA PHE A 19 -16.80 2.33 3.12
C PHE A 19 -17.74 3.50 3.31
N ASN A 20 -18.58 3.39 4.33
CA ASN A 20 -19.55 4.41 4.71
C ASN A 20 -19.14 5.20 5.97
N GLY A 21 -17.87 5.14 6.36
CA GLY A 21 -17.37 5.79 7.59
C GLY A 21 -17.61 5.00 8.87
N LYS A 22 -18.27 3.82 8.83
CA LYS A 22 -18.50 2.96 10.01
C LYS A 22 -17.75 1.63 9.88
N TYR A 23 -17.45 1.02 11.03
CA TYR A 23 -16.77 -0.28 11.12
C TYR A 23 -15.44 -0.31 10.38
N TYR A 24 -14.62 0.74 10.52
CA TYR A 24 -13.37 0.90 9.77
C TYR A 24 -12.46 -0.33 9.81
N GLY A 25 -12.21 -0.92 11.00
CA GLY A 25 -11.38 -2.12 11.08
C GLY A 25 -11.89 -3.26 10.20
N TRP A 26 -13.21 -3.45 10.11
CA TRP A 26 -13.82 -4.49 9.28
C TRP A 26 -13.63 -4.18 7.80
N TRP A 27 -13.88 -2.93 7.39
CA TRP A 27 -13.65 -2.49 6.02
C TRP A 27 -12.17 -2.59 5.63
N LYS A 28 -11.27 -2.18 6.52
CA LYS A 28 -9.81 -2.19 6.34
C LYS A 28 -9.31 -3.60 6.00
N ASN A 29 -9.71 -4.60 6.78
CA ASN A 29 -9.33 -5.99 6.53
C ASN A 29 -9.87 -6.48 5.18
N ARG A 30 -11.14 -6.16 4.86
CA ARG A 30 -11.71 -6.54 3.56
C ARG A 30 -11.04 -5.85 2.38
N MET A 31 -10.67 -4.58 2.53
CA MET A 31 -9.99 -3.82 1.49
C MET A 31 -8.59 -4.37 1.25
N MET A 32 -7.87 -4.69 2.33
CA MET A 32 -6.57 -5.38 2.26
C MET A 32 -6.69 -6.70 1.50
N ASP A 33 -7.63 -7.58 1.90
CA ASP A 33 -7.84 -8.88 1.24
C ASP A 33 -8.17 -8.71 -0.25
N PHE A 34 -9.00 -7.72 -0.59
CA PHE A 34 -9.36 -7.41 -1.97
C PHE A 34 -8.16 -6.97 -2.81
N ILE A 35 -7.33 -6.05 -2.28
CA ILE A 35 -6.13 -5.56 -2.98
C ILE A 35 -5.11 -6.68 -3.18
N ILE A 36 -4.89 -7.52 -2.15
CA ILE A 36 -3.97 -8.65 -2.21
C ILE A 36 -4.44 -9.68 -3.25
N ALA A 37 -5.74 -9.98 -3.28
CA ALA A 37 -6.31 -10.90 -4.25
C ALA A 37 -6.20 -10.39 -5.69
N GLU A 38 -6.28 -9.07 -5.90
CA GLU A 38 -6.11 -8.45 -7.21
C GLU A 38 -4.65 -8.54 -7.70
N ASN A 39 -3.69 -8.12 -6.86
CA ASN A 39 -2.26 -8.30 -7.07
C ASN A 39 -1.50 -7.88 -5.80
N TYR A 40 -0.65 -8.79 -5.29
CA TYR A 40 0.18 -8.56 -4.10
C TYR A 40 1.05 -7.29 -4.18
N ASP A 41 1.57 -6.94 -5.36
CA ASP A 41 2.40 -5.75 -5.54
C ASP A 41 1.63 -4.45 -5.29
N LEU A 42 0.31 -4.44 -5.48
CA LEU A 42 -0.53 -3.28 -5.17
C LEU A 42 -0.55 -3.02 -3.67
N TRP A 43 -0.60 -4.09 -2.86
CA TRP A 43 -0.55 -3.98 -1.42
C TRP A 43 0.80 -3.44 -0.93
N ASN A 44 1.91 -3.83 -1.57
CA ASN A 44 3.22 -3.25 -1.30
C ASN A 44 3.23 -1.74 -1.59
N VAL A 45 2.62 -1.30 -2.69
CA VAL A 45 2.51 0.14 -3.00
C VAL A 45 1.65 0.90 -1.98
N VAL A 46 0.62 0.26 -1.42
CA VAL A 46 -0.20 0.85 -0.35
C VAL A 46 0.61 1.03 0.94
N MET A 47 1.43 0.05 1.31
CA MET A 47 2.16 0.07 2.58
C MET A 47 3.48 0.85 2.51
N ASP A 48 4.25 0.65 1.44
CA ASP A 48 5.61 1.21 1.28
C ASP A 48 5.62 2.48 0.42
N GLY A 49 4.56 2.71 -0.36
CA GLY A 49 4.45 3.84 -1.27
C GLY A 49 4.92 3.51 -2.69
N PRO A 50 4.66 4.40 -3.66
CA PRO A 50 5.09 4.19 -5.03
C PRO A 50 6.58 4.38 -5.20
N ILE A 51 7.20 3.54 -6.04
CA ILE A 51 8.54 3.83 -6.56
C ILE A 51 8.41 4.99 -7.55
N ILE A 52 9.00 6.14 -7.21
CA ILE A 52 9.04 7.32 -8.08
C ILE A 52 10.25 7.19 -9.00
N PRO A 53 10.07 7.10 -10.34
CA PRO A 53 11.18 7.01 -11.26
C PRO A 53 11.98 8.32 -11.27
N THR A 54 13.25 8.27 -10.88
CA THR A 54 14.14 9.42 -10.81
C THR A 54 15.40 9.23 -11.66
N LYS A 55 16.08 10.34 -11.97
CA LYS A 55 17.36 10.43 -12.67
C LYS A 55 18.27 11.43 -11.98
N LEU A 56 19.57 11.29 -12.19
CA LEU A 56 20.56 12.25 -11.74
C LEU A 56 20.67 13.40 -12.77
N GLY A 57 20.50 14.63 -12.31
CA GLY A 57 20.78 15.84 -13.07
C GLY A 57 22.29 16.04 -13.28
N ALA A 58 22.65 16.90 -14.23
CA ALA A 58 24.05 17.24 -14.51
C ALA A 58 24.77 17.89 -13.32
N ASP A 59 24.01 18.46 -12.39
CA ASP A 59 24.45 19.07 -11.12
C ASP A 59 24.41 18.09 -9.93
N GLY A 60 24.09 16.81 -10.16
CA GLY A 60 23.95 15.79 -9.12
C GLY A 60 22.59 15.78 -8.41
N THR A 61 21.63 16.61 -8.83
CA THR A 61 20.28 16.63 -8.22
C THR A 61 19.46 15.41 -8.63
N VAL A 62 18.60 14.91 -7.74
CA VAL A 62 17.66 13.82 -8.07
C VAL A 62 16.37 14.43 -8.62
N LEU A 63 16.08 14.18 -9.89
CA LEU A 63 14.92 14.73 -10.60
C LEU A 63 14.00 13.60 -11.06
N PRO A 64 12.67 13.80 -11.13
CA PRO A 64 11.78 12.84 -11.75
C PRO A 64 12.16 12.59 -13.23
N LYS A 65 12.08 11.34 -13.67
CA LYS A 65 12.25 11.00 -15.08
C LYS A 65 11.13 11.61 -15.92
N GLY A 66 11.49 12.16 -17.07
CA GLY A 66 10.53 12.60 -18.06
C GLY A 66 9.80 11.42 -18.70
N ARG A 67 8.64 11.68 -19.30
CA ARG A 67 7.77 10.63 -19.90
C ARG A 67 8.50 9.73 -20.91
N LEU A 68 9.44 10.28 -21.67
CA LEU A 68 10.21 9.54 -22.69
C LEU A 68 11.35 8.69 -22.09
N GLU A 69 11.72 8.92 -20.83
CA GLU A 69 12.83 8.24 -20.15
C GLU A 69 12.35 7.06 -19.27
N LEU A 70 11.03 6.81 -19.23
CA LEU A 70 10.43 5.76 -18.42
C LEU A 70 10.67 4.39 -19.06
N THR A 71 11.37 3.52 -18.32
CA THR A 71 11.51 2.11 -18.66
C THR A 71 10.18 1.37 -18.49
N PRO A 72 10.01 0.16 -19.06
CA PRO A 72 8.83 -0.66 -18.81
C PRO A 72 8.53 -0.86 -17.31
N GLU A 73 9.55 -1.09 -16.49
CA GLU A 73 9.44 -1.29 -15.04
C GLU A 73 8.96 -0.01 -14.35
N ASN A 74 9.47 1.15 -14.77
CA ASN A 74 9.00 2.44 -14.26
C ASN A 74 7.51 2.66 -14.56
N LYS A 75 7.05 2.26 -15.75
CA LYS A 75 5.63 2.36 -16.12
C LYS A 75 4.77 1.42 -15.29
N ILE A 76 5.22 0.19 -15.05
CA ILE A 76 4.52 -0.78 -14.19
C ILE A 76 4.39 -0.23 -12.77
N ALA A 77 5.45 0.34 -12.19
CA ALA A 77 5.39 0.93 -10.85
C ALA A 77 4.37 2.09 -10.75
N LEU A 78 4.36 2.99 -11.74
CA LEU A 78 3.39 4.09 -11.81
C LEU A 78 1.95 3.57 -12.00
N GLN A 79 1.76 2.55 -12.83
CA GLN A 79 0.46 1.90 -13.04
C GLN A 79 -0.05 1.20 -11.78
N ASN A 80 0.82 0.53 -11.03
CA ASN A 80 0.46 -0.12 -9.76
C ASN A 80 -0.06 0.90 -8.75
N ASN A 81 0.60 2.06 -8.61
CA ASN A 81 0.10 3.14 -7.75
C ASN A 81 -1.24 3.70 -8.23
N ALA A 82 -1.39 3.96 -9.53
CA ALA A 82 -2.65 4.43 -10.08
C ALA A 82 -3.80 3.44 -9.85
N LYS A 83 -3.53 2.14 -10.02
CA LYS A 83 -4.51 1.07 -9.81
C LYS A 83 -4.87 0.92 -8.34
N ALA A 84 -3.89 0.90 -7.44
CA ALA A 84 -4.13 0.85 -5.99
C ALA A 84 -4.94 2.07 -5.51
N LYS A 85 -4.58 3.27 -5.97
CA LYS A 85 -5.33 4.51 -5.71
C LYS A 85 -6.77 4.42 -6.19
N ASN A 86 -6.99 3.91 -7.40
CA ASN A 86 -8.33 3.74 -7.96
C ASN A 86 -9.17 2.74 -7.15
N ILE A 87 -8.60 1.60 -6.74
CA ILE A 87 -9.28 0.61 -5.89
C ILE A 87 -9.73 1.25 -4.57
N LEU A 88 -8.84 1.99 -3.91
CA LEU A 88 -9.16 2.68 -2.67
C LEU A 88 -10.30 3.69 -2.87
N ILE A 89 -10.15 4.60 -3.84
CA ILE A 89 -11.14 5.66 -4.12
C ILE A 89 -12.52 5.08 -4.45
N CYS A 90 -12.60 4.05 -5.30
CA CYS A 90 -13.87 3.42 -5.68
C CYS A 90 -14.56 2.73 -4.49
N GLY A 91 -13.83 2.42 -3.43
CA GLY A 91 -14.36 1.89 -2.18
C GLY A 91 -14.84 2.95 -1.20
N LEU A 92 -14.76 4.25 -1.50
CA LEU A 92 -15.11 5.31 -0.54
C LEU A 92 -16.46 5.98 -0.83
N GLY A 93 -17.19 6.28 0.24
CA GLY A 93 -18.31 7.24 0.18
C GLY A 93 -17.83 8.70 0.06
N PRO A 94 -18.73 9.64 -0.28
CA PRO A 94 -18.37 11.04 -0.54
C PRO A 94 -17.60 11.74 0.60
N ASP A 95 -18.01 11.52 1.85
CA ASP A 95 -17.37 12.16 3.01
C ASP A 95 -15.92 11.70 3.19
N GLU A 96 -15.67 10.40 2.99
CA GLU A 96 -14.34 9.80 3.07
C GLU A 96 -13.47 10.21 1.87
N TYR A 97 -14.07 10.35 0.69
CA TYR A 97 -13.38 10.88 -0.49
C TYR A 97 -12.89 12.32 -0.25
N ASN A 98 -13.74 13.19 0.31
CA ASN A 98 -13.38 14.58 0.60
C ASN A 98 -12.16 14.67 1.52
N ARG A 99 -12.06 13.76 2.51
CA ARG A 99 -10.92 13.68 3.43
C ARG A 99 -9.60 13.38 2.72
N ILE A 100 -9.61 12.58 1.66
CA ILE A 100 -8.41 12.16 0.94
C ILE A 100 -8.15 12.97 -0.34
N SER A 101 -8.91 14.05 -0.56
CA SER A 101 -8.89 14.83 -1.81
C SER A 101 -7.51 15.40 -2.18
N SER A 102 -6.65 15.68 -1.20
CA SER A 102 -5.28 16.15 -1.40
C SER A 102 -4.24 15.03 -1.57
N CYS A 103 -4.63 13.77 -1.36
CA CYS A 103 -3.71 12.64 -1.43
C CYS A 103 -3.34 12.32 -2.89
N SER A 104 -2.04 12.27 -3.15
CA SER A 104 -1.46 12.00 -4.45
C SER A 104 -1.22 10.50 -4.67
N THR A 105 -0.87 9.75 -3.62
CA THR A 105 -0.49 8.33 -3.70
C THR A 105 -1.48 7.40 -3.00
N ALA A 106 -1.44 6.10 -3.33
CA ALA A 106 -2.26 5.10 -2.64
C ALA A 106 -1.90 4.99 -1.15
N LYS A 107 -0.62 5.12 -0.83
CA LYS A 107 -0.11 5.14 0.54
C LYS A 107 -0.67 6.32 1.35
N GLU A 108 -0.63 7.53 0.80
CA GLU A 108 -1.18 8.71 1.48
C GLU A 108 -2.67 8.57 1.77
N ILE A 109 -3.44 7.99 0.84
CA ILE A 109 -4.86 7.70 1.06
C ILE A 109 -5.02 6.74 2.23
N TRP A 110 -4.27 5.63 2.22
CA TRP A 110 -4.35 4.60 3.26
C TRP A 110 -3.96 5.14 4.64
N ASP A 111 -2.82 5.82 4.73
CA ASP A 111 -2.29 6.40 5.96
C ASP A 111 -3.24 7.48 6.51
N THR A 112 -3.87 8.27 5.63
CA THR A 112 -4.88 9.28 6.01
C THR A 112 -6.14 8.63 6.59
N LEU A 113 -6.67 7.60 5.92
CA LEU A 113 -7.84 6.87 6.41
C LEU A 113 -7.56 6.18 7.74
N GLN A 114 -6.39 5.55 7.86
CA GLN A 114 -6.00 4.86 9.10
C GLN A 114 -5.82 5.86 10.26
N THR A 115 -5.16 6.97 10.01
CA THR A 115 -4.98 8.02 11.03
C THR A 115 -6.33 8.60 11.47
N ALA A 116 -7.26 8.79 10.53
CA ALA A 116 -8.57 9.37 10.83
C ALA A 116 -9.49 8.45 11.65
N HIS A 117 -9.40 7.13 11.47
CA HIS A 117 -10.35 6.17 12.08
C HIS A 117 -9.78 5.33 13.22
N GLU A 118 -8.46 5.16 13.29
CA GLU A 118 -7.79 4.31 14.29
C GLU A 118 -6.63 4.99 15.03
N GLY A 119 -6.15 6.12 14.51
CA GLY A 119 -5.00 6.85 15.05
C GLY A 119 -3.65 6.20 14.75
N MET A 120 -2.57 6.91 15.12
CA MET A 120 -1.19 6.55 14.74
C MET A 120 -0.66 5.26 15.38
N SER A 121 -1.16 4.87 16.56
CA SER A 121 -0.72 3.64 17.23
C SER A 121 -1.10 2.38 16.45
N GLN A 122 -2.29 2.36 15.86
CA GLN A 122 -2.73 1.26 15.01
C GLN A 122 -1.99 1.22 13.67
N MET A 123 -1.54 2.38 13.17
CA MET A 123 -0.69 2.45 11.97
C MET A 123 0.64 1.73 12.19
N LYS A 124 1.29 1.95 13.35
CA LYS A 124 2.51 1.22 13.72
C LYS A 124 2.27 -0.30 13.77
N LYS A 125 1.18 -0.72 14.43
CA LYS A 125 0.82 -2.14 14.53
C LYS A 125 0.57 -2.76 13.15
N CYS A 126 -0.18 -2.10 12.27
CA CYS A 126 -0.43 -2.60 10.93
C CYS A 126 0.86 -2.67 10.09
N LYS A 127 1.80 -1.74 10.28
CA LYS A 127 3.12 -1.82 9.63
C LYS A 127 3.94 -3.00 10.15
N ILE A 128 3.92 -3.28 11.46
CA ILE A 128 4.56 -4.47 12.05
C ILE A 128 3.94 -5.76 11.49
N ASP A 129 2.61 -5.89 11.50
CA ASP A 129 1.91 -7.07 10.95
C ASP A 129 2.27 -7.29 9.46
N TYR A 130 2.41 -6.20 8.69
CA TYR A 130 2.84 -6.26 7.30
C TYR A 130 4.30 -6.70 7.14
N LEU A 131 5.22 -6.17 7.96
CA LEU A 131 6.64 -6.55 7.93
C LEU A 131 6.82 -8.01 8.33
N ASN A 132 6.10 -8.49 9.35
CA ASN A 132 6.05 -9.89 9.72
C ASN A 132 5.63 -10.77 8.54
N ARG A 133 4.59 -10.37 7.79
CA ARG A 133 4.18 -11.11 6.59
C ARG A 133 5.22 -11.08 5.47
N LYS A 134 5.93 -9.95 5.27
CA LYS A 134 7.07 -9.90 4.32
C LYS A 134 8.19 -10.85 4.73
N TYR A 135 8.48 -10.92 6.03
CA TYR A 135 9.47 -11.82 6.60
C TYR A 135 9.07 -13.28 6.42
N GLU A 136 7.84 -13.65 6.76
CA GLU A 136 7.31 -15.02 6.59
C GLU A 136 7.33 -15.49 5.14
N LEU A 137 7.03 -14.59 4.20
CA LEU A 137 7.03 -14.89 2.77
C LEU A 137 8.39 -14.67 2.11
N PHE A 138 9.42 -14.31 2.88
CA PHE A 138 10.72 -13.98 2.34
C PHE A 138 11.34 -15.19 1.67
N ARG A 139 11.69 -15.01 0.39
CA ARG A 139 12.47 -15.97 -0.38
C ARG A 139 13.41 -15.23 -1.30
N MET A 140 14.53 -15.88 -1.62
CA MET A 140 15.42 -15.43 -2.67
C MET A 140 14.68 -15.46 -4.00
N LYS A 141 14.84 -14.42 -4.82
CA LYS A 141 14.23 -14.33 -6.15
C LYS A 141 15.11 -15.02 -7.18
N ASP A 142 14.52 -15.47 -8.28
CA ASP A 142 15.26 -16.03 -9.41
C ASP A 142 16.17 -14.94 -10.03
N GLY A 143 17.46 -15.25 -10.15
CA GLY A 143 18.47 -14.31 -10.68
C GLY A 143 18.96 -13.26 -9.69
N GLU A 144 18.50 -13.28 -8.44
CA GLU A 144 19.03 -12.42 -7.37
C GLU A 144 20.40 -12.91 -6.88
N THR A 145 21.30 -11.99 -6.53
CA THR A 145 22.59 -12.32 -5.91
C THR A 145 22.43 -12.50 -4.39
N ILE A 146 23.38 -13.20 -3.76
CA ILE A 146 23.39 -13.37 -2.29
C ILE A 146 23.43 -12.01 -1.57
N GLN A 147 24.16 -11.03 -2.12
CA GLN A 147 24.28 -9.69 -1.55
C GLN A 147 22.96 -8.91 -1.61
N GLU A 148 22.25 -8.97 -2.75
CA GLU A 148 20.93 -8.35 -2.90
C GLU A 148 19.90 -9.00 -1.96
N MET A 149 19.90 -10.33 -1.89
CA MET A 149 19.05 -11.07 -0.98
C MET A 149 19.30 -10.67 0.48
N HIS A 150 20.57 -10.65 0.91
CA HIS A 150 20.95 -10.22 2.25
C HIS A 150 20.50 -8.77 2.54
N SER A 151 20.70 -7.86 1.59
CA SER A 151 20.29 -6.46 1.74
C SER A 151 18.77 -6.31 1.93
N ARG A 152 17.96 -7.07 1.17
CA ARG A 152 16.49 -7.07 1.36
C ARG A 152 16.08 -7.65 2.71
N PHE A 153 16.76 -8.70 3.16
CA PHE A 153 16.48 -9.33 4.45
C PHE A 153 16.76 -8.35 5.59
N THR A 154 17.96 -7.74 5.61
CA THR A 154 18.35 -6.76 6.63
C THR A 154 17.40 -5.56 6.65
N SER A 155 16.97 -5.05 5.49
CA SER A 155 15.99 -3.95 5.42
C SER A 155 14.67 -4.28 6.12
N ILE A 156 14.19 -5.52 6.07
CA ILE A 156 12.95 -5.92 6.74
C ILE A 156 13.15 -5.91 8.26
N ILE A 157 14.28 -6.45 8.74
CA ILE A 157 14.61 -6.51 10.17
C ILE A 157 14.82 -5.11 10.73
N ASP A 158 15.60 -4.27 10.05
CA ASP A 158 15.87 -2.88 10.49
C ASP A 158 14.56 -2.06 10.58
N GLU A 159 13.65 -2.23 9.62
CA GLU A 159 12.33 -1.58 9.67
C GLU A 159 11.50 -2.08 10.86
N MET A 160 11.54 -3.38 11.18
CA MET A 160 10.83 -3.95 12.33
C MET A 160 11.38 -3.40 13.66
N ASP A 161 12.71 -3.42 13.83
CA ASP A 161 13.39 -2.92 15.03
C ASP A 161 13.08 -1.42 15.27
N SER A 162 13.05 -0.63 14.18
CA SER A 162 12.75 0.81 14.27
C SER A 162 11.34 1.14 14.81
N LEU A 163 10.41 0.17 14.73
CA LEU A 163 9.03 0.33 15.17
C LEU A 163 8.79 -0.13 16.61
N GLY A 164 9.80 -0.71 17.26
CA GLY A 164 9.83 -0.98 18.71
C GLY A 164 9.46 -2.39 19.12
N GLU A 165 10.14 -3.40 18.56
CA GLU A 165 10.44 -4.63 19.31
C GLU A 165 11.80 -4.52 20.00
#